data_AF-A0A1V4QBK1-F1
#
_entry.id   AF-A0A1V4QBK1-F1
#
_cell.length_a   1.000
_cell.length_b   1.000
_cell.length_c   1.000
_cell.angle_alpha   90.00
_cell.angle_beta   90.00
_cell.angle_gamma   90.00
#
_symmetry.space_group_name_H-M   'P 1'
#
loop_
_entity.id
_entity.type
_entity.pdbx_description
1 polymer ?
#
loop_
_entity_poly.entity_id
_entity_poly.type
_entity_poly.pdbx_seq_one_letter_code
_entity_poly.pdbx_strand_id
1 'polypeptide(L)'
;MSYPPGDPGGYPPGEGYPSGGGYPTPPPQGYGPGYPPPRSPWSSPLVIAAIVVGVLVVIGAGVGAYWLTRGSDSSDSAADSASTSVASASTQTVTSTVTGPGGASGPTGVPTTTTQPQVRPNPTVSGADWQGFLSGPRCNAADDPAIVIGRTSRSQVVICQVGNQTGRWYYKGLADGNPIEIGYPQMVGATYVARNGAVTYTVSPSALVISENGATLATEPMLEYWSSN
;
A
#
# COMPACT_ATOMS: atom_id res chain seq x y z
N MET A 1 1.33 18.22 64.67
CA MET A 1 0.81 19.52 64.19
C MET A 1 0.98 19.47 62.67
N SER A 2 0.01 18.91 61.97
CA SER A 2 -1.14 19.64 61.40
C SER A 2 -0.66 20.59 60.30
N TYR A 3 -0.94 20.22 59.04
CA TYR A 3 -0.81 21.12 57.89
C TYR A 3 -1.70 22.36 58.10
N PRO A 4 -1.23 23.58 57.81
CA PRO A 4 -2.10 24.75 57.77
C PRO A 4 -2.89 24.83 56.44
N PRO A 5 -4.08 25.44 56.47
CA PRO A 5 -4.95 25.67 55.31
C PRO A 5 -4.52 26.90 54.49
N GLY A 6 -4.96 26.96 53.23
CA GLY A 6 -4.64 28.04 52.30
C GLY A 6 -5.46 29.32 52.50
N ASP A 7 -5.06 30.39 51.81
CA ASP A 7 -5.87 31.56 51.44
C ASP A 7 -5.18 32.33 50.28
N PRO A 8 -5.87 33.27 49.59
CA PRO A 8 -5.82 33.43 48.13
C PRO A 8 -5.18 34.78 47.77
N GLY A 9 -4.08 34.75 47.04
CA GLY A 9 -3.39 35.96 46.59
C GLY A 9 -4.15 36.67 45.46
N GLY A 10 -5.08 37.56 45.81
CA GLY A 10 -5.55 38.63 44.93
C GLY A 10 -4.47 39.70 44.75
N TYR A 11 -4.23 40.12 43.51
CA TYR A 11 -3.36 41.25 43.19
C TYR A 11 -4.19 42.53 42.93
N PRO A 12 -3.69 43.72 43.34
CA PRO A 12 -4.40 45.01 43.33
C PRO A 12 -4.49 45.68 41.94
N PRO A 13 -5.33 46.74 41.79
CA PRO A 13 -5.59 47.39 40.50
C PRO A 13 -4.48 48.38 40.15
N GLY A 14 -3.87 48.19 38.97
CA GLY A 14 -2.93 49.13 38.35
C GLY A 14 -3.64 50.02 37.33
N GLU A 15 -3.34 51.31 37.43
CA GLU A 15 -3.97 52.45 36.77
C GLU A 15 -3.87 52.46 35.23
N GLY A 16 -4.79 53.23 34.64
CA GLY A 16 -5.10 53.23 33.21
C GLY A 16 -4.03 53.82 32.30
N TYR A 17 -4.07 53.34 31.06
CA TYR A 17 -3.33 53.89 29.93
C TYR A 17 -4.33 54.40 28.87
N PRO A 18 -4.00 55.52 28.20
CA PRO A 18 -4.95 56.33 27.44
C PRO A 18 -5.38 55.71 26.11
N SER A 19 -6.60 56.05 25.72
CA SER A 19 -7.21 55.83 24.42
C SER A 19 -6.50 56.64 23.33
N GLY A 20 -6.14 55.98 22.22
CA GLY A 20 -5.75 56.67 20.99
C GLY A 20 -4.78 55.88 20.12
N GLY A 21 -5.29 55.28 19.03
CA GLY A 21 -4.45 54.65 18.02
C GLY A 21 -5.20 53.56 17.26
N GLY A 22 -6.06 53.97 16.32
CA GLY A 22 -6.68 53.04 15.38
C GLY A 22 -5.62 52.35 14.52
N TYR A 23 -5.68 51.04 14.43
CA TYR A 23 -4.93 50.30 13.42
C TYR A 23 -5.55 50.63 12.04
N PRO A 24 -4.76 50.96 11.02
CA PRO A 24 -5.29 51.18 9.68
C PRO A 24 -5.87 49.87 9.15
N THR A 25 -7.14 49.93 8.74
CA THR A 25 -7.79 48.88 7.98
C THR A 25 -7.07 48.68 6.64
N PRO A 26 -6.72 47.45 6.25
CA PRO A 26 -6.21 47.20 4.91
C PRO A 26 -7.30 47.53 3.88
N PRO A 27 -6.96 48.18 2.75
CA PRO A 27 -7.96 48.48 1.72
C PRO A 27 -8.52 47.19 1.13
N PRO A 28 -9.81 47.17 0.73
CA PRO A 28 -10.39 46.02 0.06
C PRO A 28 -9.62 45.78 -1.25
N GLN A 29 -9.03 44.58 -1.38
CA GLN A 29 -8.37 44.17 -2.61
C GLN A 29 -9.43 44.05 -3.70
N GLY A 30 -9.43 45.02 -4.62
CA GLY A 30 -10.22 44.97 -5.83
C GLY A 30 -9.78 43.75 -6.66
N TYR A 31 -10.76 42.95 -7.06
CA TYR A 31 -10.57 41.88 -8.04
C TYR A 31 -10.07 42.51 -9.36
N GLY A 32 -8.77 42.41 -9.61
CA GLY A 32 -8.20 42.67 -10.93
C GLY A 32 -8.56 41.54 -11.90
N PRO A 33 -8.73 41.81 -13.20
CA PRO A 33 -9.02 40.78 -14.19
C PRO A 33 -7.84 39.80 -14.27
N GLY A 34 -8.11 38.55 -13.91
CA GLY A 34 -7.13 37.46 -13.96
C GLY A 34 -6.63 37.25 -15.40
N TYR A 35 -5.33 37.01 -15.53
CA TYR A 35 -4.73 36.51 -16.75
C TYR A 35 -5.40 35.18 -17.14
N PRO A 36 -5.79 34.97 -18.41
CA PRO A 36 -6.32 33.69 -18.83
C PRO A 36 -5.24 32.61 -18.67
N PRO A 37 -5.58 31.42 -18.15
CA PRO A 37 -4.63 30.32 -18.04
C PRO A 37 -4.11 29.93 -19.44
N PRO A 38 -2.86 29.45 -19.55
CA PRO A 38 -2.34 28.94 -20.81
C PRO A 38 -3.23 27.78 -21.28
N ARG A 39 -3.83 27.95 -22.47
CA ARG A 39 -4.64 26.94 -23.14
C ARG A 39 -3.78 25.71 -23.46
N SER A 40 -4.08 24.58 -22.80
CA SER A 40 -3.48 23.29 -23.11
C SER A 40 -3.84 22.87 -24.54
N PRO A 41 -2.88 22.43 -25.37
CA PRO A 41 -3.16 22.02 -26.76
C PRO A 41 -4.08 20.80 -26.85
N TRP A 42 -4.26 20.05 -25.75
CA TRP A 42 -5.09 18.86 -25.62
C TRP A 42 -6.60 19.14 -25.65
N SER A 43 -7.03 20.41 -25.49
CA SER A 43 -8.44 20.81 -25.52
C SER A 43 -8.90 21.30 -26.90
N SER A 44 -8.04 21.20 -27.92
CA SER A 44 -8.40 21.64 -29.27
C SER A 44 -9.37 20.63 -29.91
N PRO A 45 -10.52 21.08 -30.45
CA PRO A 45 -11.51 20.18 -31.06
C PRO A 45 -10.92 19.35 -32.22
N LEU A 46 -9.88 19.89 -32.88
CA LEU A 46 -9.09 19.19 -33.90
C LEU A 46 -8.27 18.00 -33.35
N VAL A 47 -7.70 18.14 -32.15
CA VAL A 47 -6.94 17.06 -31.49
C VAL A 47 -7.89 15.98 -30.99
N ILE A 48 -9.04 16.37 -30.43
CA ILE A 48 -10.09 15.45 -30.01
C ILE A 48 -10.62 14.66 -31.21
N ALA A 49 -10.89 15.33 -32.34
CA ALA A 49 -11.34 14.65 -33.56
C ALA A 49 -10.32 13.63 -34.09
N ALA A 50 -9.02 13.95 -34.08
CA ALA A 50 -7.97 13.04 -34.53
C ALA A 50 -7.86 11.79 -33.64
N ILE A 51 -7.99 11.94 -32.31
CA ILE A 51 -7.97 10.82 -31.37
C ILE A 51 -9.18 9.89 -31.59
N VAL A 52 -10.37 10.46 -31.76
CA VAL A 52 -11.60 9.67 -31.99
C VAL A 52 -11.49 8.88 -33.30
N VAL A 53 -11.01 9.49 -34.38
CA VAL A 53 -10.80 8.80 -35.67
C VAL A 53 -9.76 7.69 -35.53
N GLY A 54 -8.64 7.94 -34.85
CA GLY A 54 -7.61 6.93 -34.60
C GLY A 54 -8.12 5.73 -33.81
N VAL A 55 -8.88 5.96 -32.74
CA VAL A 55 -9.47 4.89 -31.92
C VAL A 55 -10.48 4.05 -32.71
N LEU A 56 -11.32 4.67 -33.54
CA LEU A 56 -12.28 3.94 -34.37
C LEU A 56 -11.62 3.03 -35.41
N VAL A 57 -10.49 3.46 -36.00
CA VAL A 57 -9.72 2.63 -36.94
C VAL A 57 -9.10 1.41 -36.24
N VAL A 58 -8.56 1.59 -35.03
CA VAL A 58 -7.94 0.49 -34.26
C VAL A 58 -8.99 -0.53 -33.78
N ILE A 59 -10.16 -0.07 -33.35
CA ILE A 59 -11.28 -0.96 -32.96
C ILE A 59 -11.82 -1.74 -34.15
N GLY A 60 -11.95 -1.10 -35.33
CA GLY A 60 -12.38 -1.78 -36.56
C GLY A 60 -11.44 -2.90 -37.01
N ALA A 61 -10.12 -2.68 -36.92
CA ALA A 61 -9.12 -3.69 -37.27
C ALA A 61 -9.08 -4.87 -36.27
N GLY A 62 -9.27 -4.60 -34.97
CA GLY A 62 -9.27 -5.63 -33.92
C GLY A 62 -10.47 -6.57 -33.97
N VAL A 63 -11.67 -6.05 -34.26
CA VAL A 63 -12.89 -6.87 -34.36
C VAL A 63 -12.88 -7.79 -35.58
N GLY A 64 -12.29 -7.35 -36.70
CA GLY A 64 -12.13 -8.16 -37.91
C GLY A 64 -11.21 -9.36 -37.72
N ALA A 65 -10.08 -9.18 -37.02
CA ALA A 65 -9.12 -10.26 -36.75
C ALA A 65 -9.68 -11.31 -35.76
N TYR A 66 -10.41 -10.85 -34.74
CA TYR A 66 -10.98 -11.72 -33.71
C TYR A 66 -12.08 -12.65 -34.22
N TRP A 67 -12.88 -12.19 -35.19
CA TRP A 67 -13.92 -13.02 -35.82
C TRP A 67 -13.35 -14.01 -36.83
N LEU A 68 -12.22 -13.71 -37.47
CA LEU A 68 -11.55 -14.64 -38.39
C LEU A 68 -10.93 -15.83 -37.65
N THR A 69 -10.48 -15.66 -36.40
CA THR A 69 -9.88 -16.74 -35.60
C THR A 69 -10.89 -17.61 -34.82
N ARG A 70 -12.18 -17.27 -34.84
CA ARG A 70 -13.24 -18.02 -34.13
C ARG A 70 -14.12 -18.88 -35.06
N GLY A 71 -14.03 -18.71 -36.37
CA GLY A 71 -14.88 -19.39 -37.36
C GLY A 71 -14.26 -20.64 -37.99
N SER A 72 -13.71 -21.57 -37.21
CA SER A 72 -13.32 -22.89 -37.74
C SER A 72 -13.57 -23.97 -36.69
N ASP A 73 -14.79 -24.50 -36.73
CA ASP A 73 -15.27 -25.65 -35.95
C ASP A 73 -14.75 -27.00 -36.50
N SER A 74 -14.81 -28.00 -35.61
CA SER A 74 -15.16 -29.42 -35.84
C SER A 74 -14.06 -30.50 -35.76
N SER A 75 -14.03 -31.11 -34.57
CA SER A 75 -14.34 -32.53 -34.28
C SER A 75 -13.49 -33.73 -34.73
N ASP A 76 -13.31 -34.61 -33.74
CA ASP A 76 -13.14 -36.08 -33.74
C ASP A 76 -11.78 -36.73 -34.00
N SER A 77 -11.26 -37.41 -32.97
CA SER A 77 -11.03 -38.87 -32.99
C SER A 77 -10.73 -39.43 -31.58
N ALA A 78 -11.40 -40.54 -31.28
CA ALA A 78 -11.44 -41.25 -30.00
C ALA A 78 -10.42 -42.38 -29.88
N ALA A 79 -10.18 -42.80 -28.61
CA ALA A 79 -9.74 -44.12 -28.11
C ALA A 79 -8.30 -44.57 -28.49
N ASP A 80 -7.53 -45.36 -27.74
CA ASP A 80 -7.73 -46.19 -26.55
C ASP A 80 -6.33 -46.55 -25.95
N SER A 81 -6.32 -47.26 -24.82
CA SER A 81 -5.27 -48.16 -24.28
C SER A 81 -4.27 -47.65 -23.23
N ALA A 82 -4.76 -47.74 -22.00
CA ALA A 82 -4.19 -48.34 -20.79
C ALA A 82 -2.74 -48.90 -20.79
N SER A 83 -1.95 -48.56 -19.75
CA SER A 83 -1.73 -49.43 -18.57
C SER A 83 -0.43 -49.12 -17.79
N THR A 84 -0.60 -49.07 -16.46
CA THR A 84 0.34 -49.47 -15.38
C THR A 84 1.69 -48.76 -15.20
N SER A 85 1.84 -48.11 -14.04
CA SER A 85 2.75 -48.62 -12.98
C SER A 85 2.47 -47.93 -11.64
N VAL A 86 2.57 -48.74 -10.59
CA VAL A 86 2.16 -48.53 -9.20
C VAL A 86 3.37 -48.20 -8.31
N ALA A 87 3.06 -47.61 -7.14
CA ALA A 87 3.86 -47.53 -5.90
C ALA A 87 4.95 -46.42 -5.88
N SER A 88 5.18 -45.65 -4.81
CA SER A 88 4.94 -45.87 -3.38
C SER A 88 4.72 -44.55 -2.64
N ALA A 89 3.75 -44.51 -1.73
CA ALA A 89 3.61 -43.46 -0.72
C ALA A 89 4.48 -43.81 0.50
N SER A 90 5.47 -42.97 0.82
CA SER A 90 6.25 -43.09 2.05
C SER A 90 5.61 -42.26 3.16
N THR A 91 5.02 -42.95 4.12
CA THR A 91 4.52 -42.43 5.39
C THR A 91 5.71 -42.00 6.27
N GLN A 92 5.84 -40.71 6.59
CA GLN A 92 6.76 -40.24 7.63
C GLN A 92 6.00 -40.06 8.93
N THR A 93 6.21 -41.01 9.84
CA THR A 93 5.77 -40.98 11.24
C THR A 93 6.82 -40.21 12.05
N VAL A 94 6.49 -39.02 12.57
CA VAL A 94 7.37 -38.29 13.50
C VAL A 94 6.93 -38.62 14.92
N THR A 95 7.77 -39.39 15.62
CA THR A 95 7.60 -39.79 17.02
C THR A 95 7.94 -38.63 17.95
N SER A 96 6.98 -38.18 18.76
CA SER A 96 7.21 -37.25 19.86
C SER A 96 7.82 -37.99 21.06
N THR A 97 9.06 -37.66 21.42
CA THR A 97 9.69 -38.13 22.66
C THR A 97 9.34 -37.17 23.80
N VAL A 98 8.52 -37.65 24.74
CA VAL A 98 8.32 -37.03 26.06
C VAL A 98 9.44 -37.53 26.98
N THR A 99 10.17 -36.60 27.59
CA THR A 99 11.08 -36.89 28.72
C THR A 99 11.01 -35.73 29.70
N GLY A 100 10.27 -35.91 30.80
CA GLY A 100 10.60 -35.28 32.09
C GLY A 100 11.56 -36.20 32.86
N PRO A 101 11.99 -35.90 34.11
CA PRO A 101 11.53 -34.86 35.04
C PRO A 101 12.69 -34.04 35.67
N GLY A 102 12.38 -33.02 36.48
CA GLY A 102 13.38 -32.37 37.31
C GLY A 102 12.88 -31.13 38.05
N GLY A 103 12.30 -31.32 39.22
CA GLY A 103 12.03 -30.24 40.16
C GLY A 103 13.32 -29.73 40.79
N ALA A 104 13.46 -28.41 40.87
CA ALA A 104 14.33 -27.73 41.84
C ALA A 104 13.77 -26.33 42.11
N SER A 105 13.31 -26.13 43.34
CA SER A 105 12.95 -24.83 43.90
C SER A 105 14.19 -23.93 44.02
N GLY A 106 14.07 -22.67 43.60
CA GLY A 106 15.07 -21.61 43.72
C GLY A 106 14.41 -20.23 43.52
N PRO A 107 14.96 -19.15 44.08
CA PRO A 107 14.21 -18.14 44.82
C PRO A 107 13.32 -17.23 43.97
N THR A 108 12.27 -16.71 44.60
CA THR A 108 11.38 -15.65 44.11
C THR A 108 12.18 -14.40 43.75
N GLY A 109 12.58 -14.30 42.49
CA GLY A 109 13.03 -13.07 41.86
C GLY A 109 11.83 -12.25 41.41
N VAL A 110 11.87 -10.96 41.70
CA VAL A 110 10.90 -9.95 41.21
C VAL A 110 10.83 -10.06 39.68
N PRO A 111 9.63 -10.13 39.05
CA PRO A 111 9.54 -10.20 37.59
C PRO A 111 10.07 -8.88 37.01
N THR A 112 11.28 -8.91 36.47
CA THR A 112 11.75 -7.87 35.56
C THR A 112 11.05 -8.13 34.24
N THR A 113 10.10 -7.27 33.86
CA THR A 113 9.47 -7.31 32.54
C THR A 113 10.52 -6.96 31.49
N THR A 114 11.30 -7.95 31.07
CA THR A 114 12.08 -7.87 29.84
C THR A 114 11.08 -7.85 28.69
N THR A 115 10.95 -6.72 27.99
CA THR A 115 10.23 -6.65 26.72
C THR A 115 10.85 -7.68 25.78
N GLN A 116 10.17 -8.81 25.62
CA GLN A 116 10.58 -9.84 24.67
C GLN A 116 10.57 -9.20 23.27
N PRO A 117 11.67 -9.27 22.49
CA PRO A 117 11.66 -8.82 21.10
C PRO A 117 10.52 -9.55 20.38
N GLN A 118 9.55 -8.80 19.86
CA GLN A 118 8.56 -9.36 18.94
C GLN A 118 9.32 -9.95 17.76
N VAL A 119 9.31 -11.28 17.63
CA VAL A 119 9.94 -11.98 16.51
C VAL A 119 9.10 -11.72 15.27
N ARG A 120 9.40 -10.65 14.55
CA ARG A 120 8.77 -10.34 13.26
C ARG A 120 9.49 -11.12 12.17
N PRO A 121 8.77 -11.79 11.24
CA PRO A 121 9.41 -12.43 10.10
C PRO A 121 10.21 -11.39 9.30
N ASN A 122 11.46 -11.73 8.96
CA ASN A 122 12.28 -10.84 8.14
C ASN A 122 11.81 -10.92 6.69
N PRO A 123 11.75 -9.79 5.97
CA PRO A 123 11.48 -9.82 4.55
C PRO A 123 12.59 -10.46 3.73
N THR A 124 12.21 -11.32 2.79
CA THR A 124 13.13 -11.98 1.85
C THR A 124 13.49 -11.11 0.65
N VAL A 125 12.91 -9.91 0.53
CA VAL A 125 13.17 -8.97 -0.56
C VAL A 125 14.51 -8.27 -0.35
N SER A 126 15.36 -8.28 -1.37
CA SER A 126 16.73 -7.79 -1.31
C SER A 126 16.79 -6.29 -0.99
N GLY A 127 17.58 -5.92 0.03
CA GLY A 127 17.69 -4.52 0.46
C GLY A 127 16.41 -3.99 1.11
N ALA A 128 15.56 -4.86 1.64
CA ALA A 128 14.43 -4.52 2.48
C ALA A 128 14.62 -5.03 3.91
N ASP A 129 13.92 -4.41 4.83
CA ASP A 129 13.73 -4.86 6.20
C ASP A 129 12.24 -4.77 6.56
N TRP A 130 11.92 -5.00 7.82
CA TRP A 130 10.56 -5.07 8.31
C TRP A 130 9.73 -3.78 8.16
N GLN A 131 10.33 -2.65 7.79
CA GLN A 131 9.60 -1.41 7.48
C GLN A 131 9.51 -1.11 5.97
N GLY A 132 10.16 -1.89 5.11
CA GLY A 132 10.20 -1.63 3.67
C GLY A 132 11.62 -1.61 3.11
N PHE A 133 11.84 -0.91 2.00
CA PHE A 133 13.13 -0.86 1.30
C PHE A 133 14.11 0.07 2.00
N LEU A 134 15.37 -0.33 2.22
CA LEU A 134 16.41 0.52 2.81
C LEU A 134 16.72 1.75 1.97
N SER A 135 16.56 1.63 0.65
CA SER A 135 16.66 2.70 -0.34
C SER A 135 15.41 2.71 -1.21
N GLY A 136 14.31 3.25 -0.68
CA GLY A 136 13.02 3.25 -1.37
C GLY A 136 11.84 3.56 -0.46
N PRO A 137 10.62 3.11 -0.81
CA PRO A 137 9.44 3.31 0.01
C PRO A 137 9.57 2.53 1.33
N ARG A 138 9.24 3.22 2.43
CA ARG A 138 9.24 2.70 3.79
C ARG A 138 7.99 3.16 4.54
N CYS A 139 7.61 2.39 5.54
CA CYS A 139 6.57 2.76 6.48
C CYS A 139 6.97 4.02 7.27
N ASN A 140 5.97 4.84 7.56
CA ASN A 140 6.12 6.21 8.06
C ASN A 140 6.53 6.24 9.53
N ALA A 141 5.91 5.42 10.38
CA ALA A 141 6.24 5.35 11.79
C ALA A 141 7.25 4.24 12.08
N ALA A 142 8.05 4.45 13.13
CA ALA A 142 8.98 3.43 13.61
C ALA A 142 8.25 2.13 13.95
N ASP A 143 7.04 2.19 14.49
CA ASP A 143 6.24 1.03 14.90
C ASP A 143 5.30 0.51 13.81
N ASP A 144 5.28 1.12 12.63
CA ASP A 144 4.49 0.65 11.48
C ASP A 144 5.28 -0.42 10.71
N PRO A 145 4.85 -1.68 10.72
CA PRO A 145 5.53 -2.70 9.95
C PRO A 145 5.02 -2.77 8.51
N ALA A 146 5.91 -3.18 7.62
CA ALA A 146 5.52 -3.71 6.32
C ALA A 146 4.84 -5.07 6.51
N ILE A 147 3.69 -5.26 5.86
CA ILE A 147 2.99 -6.54 5.74
C ILE A 147 3.11 -7.13 4.34
N VAL A 148 3.45 -6.30 3.35
CA VAL A 148 3.81 -6.70 1.98
C VAL A 148 4.97 -5.83 1.53
N ILE A 149 5.94 -6.46 0.87
CA ILE A 149 7.03 -5.79 0.16
C ILE A 149 7.13 -6.42 -1.22
N GLY A 150 7.09 -5.58 -2.26
CA GLY A 150 7.15 -6.03 -3.65
C GLY A 150 8.14 -5.20 -4.46
N ARG A 151 8.92 -5.87 -5.32
CA ARG A 151 9.80 -5.24 -6.30
C ARG A 151 9.46 -5.72 -7.70
N THR A 152 9.33 -4.78 -8.62
CA THR A 152 9.26 -5.02 -10.06
C THR A 152 10.54 -4.50 -10.73
N SER A 153 10.62 -4.56 -12.06
CA SER A 153 11.73 -3.94 -12.79
C SER A 153 11.74 -2.40 -12.74
N ARG A 154 10.61 -1.77 -12.40
CA ARG A 154 10.42 -0.31 -12.43
C ARG A 154 9.96 0.29 -11.10
N SER A 155 9.31 -0.52 -10.27
CA SER A 155 8.59 -0.08 -9.09
C SER A 155 9.01 -0.84 -7.85
N GLN A 156 8.93 -0.15 -6.72
CA GLN A 156 8.99 -0.72 -5.39
C GLN A 156 7.68 -0.39 -4.67
N VAL A 157 7.09 -1.37 -3.99
CA VAL A 157 5.82 -1.22 -3.27
C VAL A 157 5.90 -1.79 -1.87
N VAL A 158 5.27 -1.12 -0.92
CA VAL A 158 5.12 -1.57 0.46
C VAL A 158 3.69 -1.35 0.89
N ILE A 159 3.07 -2.37 1.50
CA ILE A 159 1.84 -2.19 2.27
C ILE A 159 2.24 -2.17 3.74
N CYS A 160 1.97 -1.06 4.40
CA CYS A 160 2.30 -0.82 5.79
C CYS A 160 1.06 -0.94 6.66
N GLN A 161 1.22 -1.51 7.86
CA GLN A 161 0.21 -1.49 8.90
C GLN A 161 0.46 -0.36 9.87
N VAL A 162 -0.61 0.32 10.29
CA VAL A 162 -0.48 1.37 11.29
C VAL A 162 -0.36 0.73 12.67
N GLY A 163 0.82 0.84 13.27
CA GLY A 163 1.20 0.15 14.49
C GLY A 163 0.76 -1.32 14.48
N ASN A 164 0.03 -1.71 15.53
CA ASN A 164 -0.54 -3.06 15.65
C ASN A 164 -2.02 -3.14 15.21
N GLN A 165 -2.51 -2.19 14.43
CA GLN A 165 -3.92 -2.13 14.01
C GLN A 165 -4.16 -2.97 12.75
N THR A 166 -4.54 -4.24 12.94
CA THR A 166 -4.89 -5.14 11.83
C THR A 166 -5.93 -4.52 10.90
N GLY A 167 -5.69 -4.60 9.59
CA GLY A 167 -6.59 -4.06 8.56
C GLY A 167 -6.50 -2.54 8.38
N ARG A 168 -5.75 -1.82 9.22
CA ARG A 168 -5.47 -0.41 9.00
C ARG A 168 -4.15 -0.27 8.27
N TRP A 169 -4.25 -0.21 6.95
CA TRP A 169 -3.09 -0.17 6.08
C TRP A 169 -2.96 1.14 5.30
N TYR A 170 -1.75 1.38 4.81
CA TYR A 170 -1.46 2.37 3.78
C TYR A 170 -0.43 1.78 2.80
N TYR A 171 -0.54 2.20 1.55
CA TYR A 171 0.35 1.83 0.47
C TYR A 171 1.44 2.90 0.32
N LYS A 172 2.68 2.46 0.12
CA LYS A 172 3.82 3.27 -0.29
C LYS A 172 4.33 2.71 -1.62
N GLY A 173 4.40 3.54 -2.64
CA GLY A 173 4.96 3.19 -3.94
C GLY A 173 6.11 4.12 -4.31
N LEU A 174 7.06 3.61 -5.08
CA LEU A 174 8.08 4.40 -5.75
C LEU A 174 8.29 3.83 -7.14
N ALA A 175 8.08 4.65 -8.17
CA ALA A 175 8.35 4.30 -9.56
C ALA A 175 9.08 5.45 -10.25
N ASP A 176 10.20 5.16 -10.90
CA ASP A 176 11.01 6.16 -11.61
C ASP A 176 11.31 7.44 -10.78
N GLY A 177 11.55 7.27 -9.47
CA GLY A 177 11.83 8.37 -8.54
C GLY A 177 10.60 9.14 -8.03
N ASN A 178 9.39 8.76 -8.44
CA ASN A 178 8.14 9.40 -8.01
C ASN A 178 7.49 8.60 -6.87
N PRO A 179 7.55 9.09 -5.61
CA PRO A 179 6.91 8.42 -4.50
C PRO A 179 5.41 8.72 -4.47
N ILE A 180 4.64 7.75 -3.99
CA ILE A 180 3.20 7.91 -3.75
C ILE A 180 2.84 7.22 -2.43
N GLU A 181 1.88 7.80 -1.73
CA GLU A 181 1.25 7.20 -0.56
C GLU A 181 -0.26 7.21 -0.72
N ILE A 182 -0.90 6.09 -0.41
CA ILE A 182 -2.35 5.92 -0.53
C ILE A 182 -2.87 5.25 0.74
N GLY A 183 -3.83 5.89 1.41
CA GLY A 183 -4.46 5.32 2.59
C GLY A 183 -5.44 4.20 2.24
N TYR A 184 -5.68 3.32 3.21
CA TYR A 184 -6.77 2.33 3.20
C TYR A 184 -6.80 1.34 2.01
N PRO A 185 -5.67 0.70 1.61
CA PRO A 185 -5.72 -0.43 0.70
C PRO A 185 -6.69 -1.52 1.21
N GLN A 186 -7.43 -2.13 0.29
CA GLN A 186 -8.35 -3.23 0.59
C GLN A 186 -7.67 -4.55 0.25
N MET A 187 -7.74 -5.53 1.14
CA MET A 187 -7.26 -6.89 0.85
C MET A 187 -8.38 -7.71 0.20
N VAL A 188 -8.08 -8.32 -0.94
CA VAL A 188 -8.97 -9.20 -1.69
C VAL A 188 -8.20 -10.49 -2.00
N GLY A 189 -8.49 -11.55 -1.25
CA GLY A 189 -7.67 -12.77 -1.28
C GLY A 189 -6.22 -12.46 -0.87
N ALA A 190 -5.25 -12.82 -1.70
CA ALA A 190 -3.83 -12.51 -1.48
C ALA A 190 -3.36 -11.17 -2.07
N THR A 191 -4.30 -10.33 -2.52
CA THR A 191 -4.03 -9.10 -3.27
C THR A 191 -4.43 -7.88 -2.46
N TYR A 192 -3.68 -6.78 -2.61
CA TYR A 192 -3.98 -5.49 -1.98
C TYR A 192 -4.32 -4.45 -3.04
N VAL A 193 -5.46 -3.78 -2.87
CA VAL A 193 -6.01 -2.82 -3.83
C VAL A 193 -6.01 -1.43 -3.21
N ALA A 194 -5.09 -0.58 -3.64
CA ALA A 194 -5.02 0.83 -3.23
C ALA A 194 -5.63 1.71 -4.34
N ARG A 195 -6.45 2.71 -3.97
CA ARG A 195 -7.13 3.60 -4.92
C ARG A 195 -6.74 5.05 -4.72
N ASN A 196 -6.35 5.72 -5.79
CA ASN A 196 -6.13 7.16 -5.83
C ASN A 196 -6.96 7.77 -6.96
N GLY A 197 -8.14 8.31 -6.61
CA GLY A 197 -9.11 8.78 -7.60
C GLY A 197 -9.54 7.66 -8.55
N ALA A 198 -9.32 7.87 -9.85
CA ALA A 198 -9.63 6.89 -10.89
C ALA A 198 -8.56 5.78 -11.03
N VAL A 199 -7.37 5.96 -10.44
CA VAL A 199 -6.25 5.03 -10.56
C VAL A 199 -6.30 3.98 -9.45
N THR A 200 -6.18 2.72 -9.83
CA THR A 200 -6.13 1.57 -8.93
C THR A 200 -4.79 0.87 -9.05
N TYR A 201 -4.16 0.62 -7.91
CA TYR A 201 -2.93 -0.15 -7.76
C TYR A 201 -3.28 -1.48 -7.11
N THR A 202 -3.12 -2.56 -7.86
CA THR A 202 -3.42 -3.91 -7.44
C THR A 202 -2.10 -4.66 -7.25
N VAL A 203 -1.72 -4.87 -5.99
CA VAL A 203 -0.48 -5.55 -5.59
C VAL A 203 -0.78 -7.02 -5.32
N SER A 204 -0.23 -7.92 -6.12
CA SER A 204 -0.31 -9.37 -5.91
C SER A 204 1.10 -9.99 -5.81
N PRO A 205 1.22 -11.26 -5.40
CA PRO A 205 2.49 -11.97 -5.44
C PRO A 205 3.11 -12.09 -6.83
N SER A 206 2.31 -11.97 -7.91
CA SER A 206 2.77 -12.17 -9.28
C SER A 206 2.95 -10.88 -10.07
N ALA A 207 2.24 -9.80 -9.74
CA ALA A 207 2.34 -8.53 -10.45
C ALA A 207 1.87 -7.32 -9.61
N LEU A 208 2.35 -6.14 -10.00
CA LEU A 208 1.70 -4.87 -9.74
C LEU A 208 0.90 -4.48 -10.99
N VAL A 209 -0.42 -4.39 -10.86
CA VAL A 209 -1.30 -3.91 -11.94
C VAL A 209 -1.78 -2.51 -11.61
N ILE A 210 -1.56 -1.58 -12.52
CA ILE A 210 -2.03 -0.20 -12.42
C ILE A 210 -3.10 0.00 -13.49
N SER A 211 -4.28 0.42 -13.09
CA SER A 211 -5.39 0.71 -14.00
C SER A 211 -5.99 2.08 -13.72
N GLU A 212 -6.59 2.70 -14.73
CA GLU A 212 -7.31 3.96 -14.61
C GLU A 212 -8.67 3.82 -15.28
N ASN A 213 -9.75 4.17 -14.58
CA ASN A 213 -11.12 4.00 -15.07
C ASN A 213 -11.43 2.58 -15.58
N GLY A 214 -10.78 1.56 -15.00
CA GLY A 214 -10.91 0.15 -15.39
C GLY A 214 -10.03 -0.29 -16.57
N ALA A 215 -9.36 0.63 -17.27
CA ALA A 215 -8.39 0.29 -18.30
C ALA A 215 -7.00 0.08 -17.68
N THR A 216 -6.33 -1.03 -18.02
CA THR A 216 -4.96 -1.29 -17.53
C THR A 216 -3.96 -0.34 -18.18
N LEU A 217 -3.27 0.45 -17.36
CA LEU A 217 -2.18 1.33 -17.77
C LEU A 217 -0.84 0.60 -17.77
N ALA A 218 -0.61 -0.26 -16.78
CA ALA A 218 0.60 -1.05 -16.65
C ALA A 218 0.33 -2.39 -15.95
N THR A 219 1.05 -3.42 -16.40
CA THR A 219 1.19 -4.69 -15.70
C THR A 219 2.67 -4.95 -15.53
N GLU A 220 3.14 -4.88 -14.30
CA GLU A 220 4.55 -5.08 -13.96
C GLU A 220 4.71 -6.42 -13.24
N PRO A 221 5.49 -7.37 -13.78
CA PRO A 221 5.78 -8.62 -13.10
C PRO A 221 6.46 -8.38 -11.75
N MET A 222 6.02 -9.11 -10.73
CA MET A 222 6.64 -9.09 -9.41
C MET A 222 7.90 -9.97 -9.44
N LEU A 223 9.06 -9.35 -9.32
CA LEU A 223 10.35 -10.04 -9.35
C LEU A 223 10.74 -10.56 -7.96
N GLU A 224 10.42 -9.78 -6.93
CA GLU A 224 10.58 -10.19 -5.53
C GLU A 224 9.31 -9.82 -4.78
N TYR A 225 8.82 -10.75 -3.97
CA TYR A 225 7.64 -10.56 -3.15
C TYR A 225 7.85 -11.17 -1.77
N TRP A 226 7.39 -10.46 -0.76
CA TRP A 226 7.27 -10.98 0.59
C TRP A 226 5.98 -10.48 1.21
N SER A 227 5.36 -11.33 2.04
CA SER A 227 4.24 -10.96 2.89
C SER A 227 4.42 -11.56 4.28
N SER A 228 3.90 -10.88 5.31
CA SER A 228 3.98 -11.33 6.71
C SER A 228 2.97 -12.41 7.11
N ASN A 229 2.30 -13.05 6.13
CA ASN A 229 1.24 -14.03 6.33
C ASN A 229 1.80 -15.45 6.52
#